data_AF-A0A9X6NIH9-F1
#
_entry.id   AF-A0A9X6NIH9-F1
#
_cell.length_a   1.000
_cell.length_b   1.000
_cell.length_c   1.000
_cell.angle_alpha   90.00
_cell.angle_beta   90.00
_cell.angle_gamma   90.00
#
_symmetry.space_group_name_H-M   'P 1'
#
loop_
_entity.id
_entity.type
_entity.pdbx_description
1 polymer ?
#
loop_
_entity_poly.entity_id
_entity_poly.type
_entity_poly.pdbx_seq_one_letter_code
_entity_poly.pdbx_strand_id
1 'polypeptide(L)'
;MIFLRQYCAIFVWSVFGIPIECLVQVEIACPGFVDTRRGDGALGFSAPAFEAAVEESNHRYSGILNFSAVFLSEEERTQALDGAVLPGDACVELVAHWYYTQRRFPSDGVSIIMGTGQADWTRLHELAANWNTLYFQTVSYVRSGYRLPAAPVLSTGPVSLLAVGQTFVNLLQFYRWRTVYLVSDLDSPGVFNGLARQLDDLSGADSFNFTVFRRVIKARSLERSREPYGVLLDDFCKISRVMVFFGRANFVRRMLIDAWTRNMTNGEYVYLSWGSADARRHDKFGNFSWSYDDHHDEIARRAFGSLLVIQQLEPVRNERSLSALASLLAQLRQRVRKLFNISYTEREQPREEVVASYASIILLAQNLASTSIYRHDAPQLAQRFLNRTFSGEFDDIYFDGSGMRRRQTAVLHLSERAEQLEMFLLESTDGNSELQEVRNISRDWPGNSWPPRNEPLCGYNNERAVCQKLVLGSFIAELTVSCLGCVLLVGTFTGHRLLRIHRIQYETGWVLEHQHLRIRPILLTSACHLSSASANIHGEASVCDTHAEA
;
A
#
# COMPACT_ATOMS: atom_id res chain seq x y z
N MET A 1 50.18 0.17 32.14
CA MET A 1 49.71 -1.24 32.15
C MET A 1 49.40 -1.79 30.75
N ILE A 2 49.07 -0.95 29.76
CA ILE A 2 48.85 -1.35 28.35
C ILE A 2 50.12 -1.87 27.67
N PHE A 3 51.28 -1.28 27.96
CA PHE A 3 52.56 -1.71 27.38
C PHE A 3 52.99 -3.14 27.80
N LEU A 4 52.69 -3.61 29.01
CA LEU A 4 53.11 -4.96 29.42
C LEU A 4 52.31 -6.09 28.74
N ARG A 5 51.05 -5.86 28.34
CA ARG A 5 50.22 -6.88 27.69
C ARG A 5 50.61 -7.13 26.24
N GLN A 6 51.04 -6.08 25.53
CA GLN A 6 51.52 -6.20 24.15
C GLN A 6 52.79 -7.06 24.07
N TYR A 7 53.69 -6.92 25.05
CA TYR A 7 54.89 -7.78 25.15
C TYR A 7 54.58 -9.21 25.57
N CYS A 8 53.61 -9.46 26.44
CA CYS A 8 53.19 -10.82 26.79
C CYS A 8 52.62 -11.59 25.58
N ALA A 9 51.83 -10.93 24.73
CA ALA A 9 51.29 -11.54 23.51
C ALA A 9 52.39 -11.83 22.48
N ILE A 10 53.35 -10.92 22.30
CA ILE A 10 54.49 -11.10 21.38
C ILE A 10 55.44 -12.21 21.88
N PHE A 11 55.71 -12.27 23.18
CA PHE A 11 56.64 -13.25 23.74
C PHE A 11 56.09 -14.69 23.66
N VAL A 12 54.81 -14.90 23.95
CA VAL A 12 54.19 -16.24 23.85
C VAL A 12 54.04 -16.70 22.40
N TRP A 13 53.73 -15.78 21.47
CA TRP A 13 53.67 -16.11 20.04
C TRP A 13 55.03 -16.56 19.48
N SER A 14 56.12 -15.92 19.92
CA SER A 14 57.48 -16.26 19.49
C SER A 14 57.99 -17.61 20.01
N VAL A 15 57.47 -18.10 21.14
CA VAL A 15 57.97 -19.32 21.80
C VAL A 15 57.10 -20.55 21.52
N PHE A 16 55.79 -20.39 21.37
CA PHE A 16 54.87 -21.53 21.28
C PHE A 16 54.04 -21.63 20.00
N GLY A 17 54.03 -20.62 19.12
CA GLY A 17 53.29 -20.68 17.86
C GLY A 17 51.77 -20.83 18.00
N ILE A 18 51.22 -20.67 19.21
CA ILE A 18 49.78 -20.73 19.48
C ILE A 18 49.27 -19.29 19.56
N PRO A 19 48.36 -18.85 18.66
CA PRO A 19 47.67 -17.58 18.85
C PRO A 19 46.79 -17.68 20.09
N ILE A 20 47.09 -16.88 21.13
CA ILE A 20 46.13 -16.63 22.21
C ILE A 20 45.05 -15.74 21.61
N GLU A 21 43.99 -16.33 21.07
CA GLU A 21 42.78 -15.55 20.83
C GLU A 21 42.16 -15.21 22.19
N CYS A 22 42.24 -13.94 22.59
CA CYS A 22 41.57 -13.47 23.79
C CYS A 22 40.05 -13.62 23.62
N LEU A 23 39.40 -14.17 24.65
CA LEU A 23 37.95 -14.26 24.77
C LEU A 23 37.30 -12.89 24.51
N VAL A 24 36.42 -12.81 23.52
CA VAL A 24 35.72 -11.57 23.17
C VAL A 24 34.46 -11.43 24.00
N GLN A 25 34.35 -10.33 24.73
CA GLN A 25 33.11 -9.98 25.42
C GLN A 25 32.18 -9.26 24.44
N VAL A 26 30.98 -9.79 24.22
CA VAL A 26 29.95 -9.19 23.38
C VAL A 26 28.77 -8.82 24.26
N GLU A 27 28.40 -7.55 24.29
CA GLU A 27 27.28 -7.03 25.07
C GLU A 27 26.22 -6.48 24.12
N ILE A 28 25.01 -7.04 24.19
CA ILE A 28 23.89 -6.71 23.33
C ILE A 28 22.85 -5.92 24.13
N ALA A 29 22.57 -4.70 23.72
CA ALA A 29 21.47 -3.90 24.24
C ALA A 29 20.19 -4.15 23.45
N CYS A 30 19.13 -4.53 24.14
CA CYS A 30 17.83 -4.85 23.57
C CYS A 30 16.76 -3.89 24.10
N PRO A 31 16.61 -2.68 23.53
CA PRO A 31 15.54 -1.76 23.90
C PRO A 31 14.17 -2.26 23.43
N GLY A 32 13.15 -2.06 24.27
CA GLY A 32 11.77 -2.34 23.92
C GLY A 32 10.80 -2.25 25.09
N PHE A 33 9.62 -2.82 24.90
CA PHE A 33 8.56 -2.90 25.91
C PHE A 33 8.24 -4.36 26.22
N VAL A 34 7.83 -4.65 27.45
CA VAL A 34 7.55 -6.02 27.90
C VAL A 34 6.13 -6.46 27.54
N ASP A 35 5.15 -5.54 27.52
CA ASP A 35 3.73 -5.88 27.27
C ASP A 35 3.51 -6.48 25.87
N THR A 36 3.16 -7.78 25.84
CA THR A 36 2.91 -8.56 24.62
C THR A 36 1.71 -8.08 23.82
N ARG A 37 0.81 -7.30 24.42
CA ARG A 37 -0.37 -6.75 23.73
C ARG A 37 -0.03 -5.55 22.84
N ARG A 38 1.12 -4.90 23.08
CA ARG A 38 1.55 -3.71 22.33
C ARG A 38 2.13 -4.06 20.96
N GLY A 39 2.70 -5.25 20.76
CA GLY A 39 3.22 -5.66 19.46
C GLY A 39 4.01 -6.97 19.45
N ASP A 40 4.20 -7.49 18.24
CA ASP A 40 4.80 -8.82 18.00
C ASP A 40 6.32 -8.84 18.29
N GLY A 41 6.95 -7.67 18.42
CA GLY A 41 8.35 -7.56 18.80
C GLY A 41 8.62 -7.42 20.29
N ALA A 42 7.57 -7.40 21.14
CA ALA A 42 7.70 -7.17 22.58
C ALA A 42 8.82 -7.99 23.20
N LEU A 43 9.52 -7.44 24.20
CA LEU A 43 10.53 -8.16 24.98
C LEU A 43 9.94 -9.42 25.63
N GLY A 44 8.65 -9.41 25.98
CA GLY A 44 7.94 -10.62 26.41
C GLY A 44 8.01 -11.78 25.41
N PHE A 45 8.20 -11.52 24.12
CA PHE A 45 8.41 -12.54 23.10
C PHE A 45 9.89 -12.69 22.71
N SER A 46 10.59 -11.58 22.48
CA SER A 46 11.93 -11.57 21.89
C SER A 46 13.05 -11.84 22.88
N ALA A 47 12.95 -11.35 24.13
CA ALA A 47 13.96 -11.57 25.17
C ALA A 47 14.28 -13.04 25.47
N PRO A 48 13.30 -13.95 25.68
CA PRO A 48 13.63 -15.36 25.89
C PRO A 48 14.31 -15.99 24.67
N ALA A 49 13.99 -15.51 23.45
CA ALA A 49 14.65 -15.95 22.22
C ALA A 49 16.12 -15.49 22.18
N PHE A 50 16.38 -14.25 22.58
CA PHE A 50 17.75 -13.73 22.71
C PHE A 50 18.55 -14.50 23.76
N GLU A 51 18.00 -14.76 24.94
CA GLU A 51 18.70 -15.56 25.96
C GLU A 51 19.04 -16.96 25.48
N ALA A 52 18.09 -17.65 24.84
CA ALA A 52 18.32 -18.97 24.29
C ALA A 52 19.45 -18.95 23.24
N ALA A 53 19.46 -17.96 22.36
CA ALA A 53 20.50 -17.81 21.34
C ALA A 53 21.86 -17.40 21.94
N VAL A 54 21.89 -16.61 23.01
CA VAL A 54 23.10 -16.27 23.75
C VAL A 54 23.70 -17.52 24.41
N GLU A 55 22.87 -18.31 25.09
CA GLU A 55 23.29 -19.57 25.71
C GLU A 55 23.88 -20.53 24.67
N GLU A 56 23.19 -20.73 23.55
CA GLU A 56 23.69 -21.58 22.47
C GLU A 56 25.00 -21.03 21.89
N SER A 57 25.08 -19.73 21.63
CA SER A 57 26.27 -19.10 21.06
C SER A 57 27.48 -19.23 21.99
N ASN A 58 27.27 -19.02 23.29
CA ASN A 58 28.32 -19.18 24.31
C ASN A 58 28.77 -20.62 24.46
N HIS A 59 27.86 -21.57 24.33
CA HIS A 59 28.20 -22.98 24.34
C HIS A 59 29.02 -23.35 23.09
N ARG A 60 28.52 -22.95 21.91
CA ARG A 60 29.11 -23.29 20.60
C ARG A 60 30.47 -22.66 20.35
N TYR A 61 30.66 -21.43 20.80
CA TYR A 61 31.89 -20.65 20.63
C TYR A 61 32.65 -20.47 21.95
N SER A 62 32.52 -21.46 22.85
CA SER A 62 33.20 -21.47 24.16
C SER A 62 34.70 -21.26 24.00
N GLY A 63 35.25 -20.35 24.79
CA GLY A 63 36.66 -19.94 24.73
C GLY A 63 36.99 -18.90 23.66
N ILE A 64 36.08 -18.60 22.73
CA ILE A 64 36.27 -17.60 21.68
C ILE A 64 35.38 -16.37 21.92
N LEU A 65 34.09 -16.58 22.15
CA LEU A 65 33.10 -15.52 22.37
C LEU A 65 32.38 -15.71 23.71
N ASN A 66 32.02 -14.59 24.35
CA ASN A 66 31.15 -14.55 25.52
C ASN A 66 30.11 -13.44 25.36
N PHE A 67 28.90 -13.84 24.99
CA PHE A 67 27.74 -12.99 24.81
C PHE A 67 27.00 -12.75 26.12
N SER A 68 26.48 -11.54 26.25
CA SER A 68 25.46 -11.17 27.22
C SER A 68 24.42 -10.27 26.55
N ALA A 69 23.16 -10.42 26.94
CA ALA A 69 22.07 -9.56 26.52
C ALA A 69 21.56 -8.76 27.71
N VAL A 70 21.27 -7.48 27.48
CA VAL A 70 20.69 -6.56 28.46
C VAL A 70 19.37 -6.04 27.90
N PHE A 71 18.28 -6.35 28.57
CA PHE A 71 16.95 -5.91 28.19
C PHE A 71 16.67 -4.54 28.80
N LEU A 72 16.44 -3.54 27.95
CA LEU A 72 16.19 -2.16 28.36
C LEU A 72 14.69 -1.88 28.21
N SER A 73 13.92 -2.02 29.29
CA SER A 73 12.46 -1.91 29.23
C SER A 73 11.94 -0.48 29.45
N GLU A 74 10.94 -0.08 28.67
CA GLU A 74 10.21 1.18 28.90
C GLU A 74 9.47 1.19 30.24
N GLU A 75 8.94 0.04 30.66
CA GLU A 75 8.13 -0.08 31.87
C GLU A 75 8.96 0.21 33.15
N GLU A 76 10.22 -0.24 33.21
CA GLU A 76 11.12 0.07 34.33
C GLU A 76 11.51 1.55 34.38
N ARG A 77 11.59 2.23 33.22
CA ARG A 77 11.96 3.65 33.14
C ARG A 77 10.78 4.60 33.35
N THR A 78 9.58 4.25 32.91
CA THR A 78 8.37 5.06 33.12
C THR A 78 8.00 5.14 34.61
N GLN A 79 8.42 4.15 35.41
CA GLN A 79 8.33 4.21 36.87
C GLN A 79 9.38 5.15 37.51
N ALA A 80 10.46 5.47 36.80
CA ALA A 80 11.59 6.26 37.29
C ALA A 80 11.56 7.74 36.85
N LEU A 81 10.79 8.09 35.82
CA LEU A 81 10.66 9.45 35.28
C LEU A 81 9.18 9.86 35.27
N ASP A 82 8.85 10.97 35.91
CA ASP A 82 7.50 11.57 35.96
C ASP A 82 7.00 12.01 34.56
N GLY A 83 6.62 11.05 33.71
CA GLY A 83 5.64 11.20 32.63
C GLY A 83 6.01 12.02 31.38
N ALA A 84 7.24 12.49 31.20
CA ALA A 84 7.58 13.46 30.14
C ALA A 84 8.19 12.91 28.84
N VAL A 85 8.38 11.59 28.68
CA VAL A 85 9.04 11.03 27.48
C VAL A 85 8.01 10.80 26.36
N LEU A 86 8.26 11.37 25.18
CA LEU A 86 7.46 11.10 23.99
C LEU A 86 7.60 9.61 23.58
N PRO A 87 6.51 8.91 23.20
CA PRO A 87 6.53 7.47 22.92
C PRO A 87 7.52 7.01 21.82
N GLY A 88 8.03 7.91 20.99
CA GLY A 88 8.99 7.62 19.92
C GLY A 88 10.47 7.66 20.35
N ASP A 89 10.81 8.37 21.42
CA ASP A 89 12.22 8.61 21.80
C ASP A 89 12.67 7.77 23.01
N ALA A 90 11.75 7.01 23.63
CA ALA A 90 12.06 6.20 24.80
C ALA A 90 13.20 5.19 24.54
N CYS A 91 13.19 4.50 23.39
CA CYS A 91 14.26 3.57 23.02
C CYS A 91 15.61 4.28 22.84
N VAL A 92 15.61 5.48 22.26
CA VAL A 92 16.83 6.31 22.07
C VAL A 92 17.44 6.67 23.42
N GLU A 93 16.62 7.12 24.37
CA GLU A 93 17.08 7.44 25.71
C GLU A 93 17.57 6.21 26.49
N LEU A 94 16.85 5.09 26.41
CA LEU A 94 17.22 3.82 27.07
C LEU A 94 18.60 3.36 26.60
N VAL A 95 18.83 3.31 25.29
CA VAL A 95 20.11 2.88 24.73
C VAL A 95 21.21 3.89 25.06
N ALA A 96 20.94 5.19 24.98
CA ALA A 96 21.93 6.21 25.36
C ALA A 96 22.33 6.09 26.83
N HIS A 97 21.36 5.91 27.72
CA HIS A 97 21.63 5.72 29.14
C HIS A 97 22.50 4.46 29.38
N TRP A 98 22.15 3.34 28.77
CA TRP A 98 22.97 2.13 28.83
C TRP A 98 24.39 2.36 28.30
N TYR A 99 24.51 3.00 27.13
CA TYR A 99 25.78 3.22 26.46
C TYR A 99 26.76 4.07 27.29
N TYR A 100 26.26 5.13 27.93
CA TYR A 100 27.11 6.04 28.70
C TYR A 100 27.32 5.63 30.16
N THR A 101 26.43 4.82 30.75
CA THR A 101 26.45 4.60 32.21
C THR A 101 26.45 3.13 32.65
N GLN A 102 26.03 2.17 31.81
CA GLN A 102 25.80 0.79 32.24
C GLN A 102 26.62 -0.28 31.48
N ARG A 103 27.29 0.08 30.38
CA ARG A 103 28.14 -0.86 29.62
C ARG A 103 29.16 -1.53 30.53
N ARG A 104 29.20 -2.86 30.49
CA ARG A 104 30.14 -3.69 31.28
C ARG A 104 31.53 -3.66 30.69
N PHE A 105 31.64 -3.55 29.36
CA PHE A 105 32.91 -3.64 28.63
C PHE A 105 33.11 -2.48 27.65
N PRO A 106 33.17 -1.22 28.13
CA PRO A 106 33.16 -0.04 27.25
C PRO A 106 34.41 0.11 26.37
N SER A 107 35.56 -0.42 26.82
CA SER A 107 36.86 -0.25 26.14
C SER A 107 37.34 -1.50 25.39
N ASP A 108 37.02 -2.68 25.92
CA ASP A 108 37.60 -3.96 25.49
C ASP A 108 36.55 -4.93 24.90
N GLY A 109 35.26 -4.57 24.94
CA GLY A 109 34.15 -5.40 24.45
C GLY A 109 33.53 -4.89 23.16
N VAL A 110 32.74 -5.75 22.53
CA VAL A 110 31.92 -5.42 21.35
C VAL A 110 30.51 -5.09 21.83
N SER A 111 30.11 -3.83 21.66
CA SER A 111 28.74 -3.39 21.91
C SER A 111 27.90 -3.56 20.65
N ILE A 112 26.69 -4.09 20.80
CA ILE A 112 25.72 -4.28 19.70
C ILE A 112 24.35 -3.79 20.17
N ILE A 113 23.58 -3.19 19.27
CA ILE A 113 22.19 -2.82 19.53
C ILE A 113 21.28 -3.79 18.75
N MET A 114 20.29 -4.37 19.43
CA MET A 114 19.23 -5.15 18.80
C MET A 114 17.89 -4.47 19.07
N GLY A 115 17.37 -3.80 18.06
CA GLY A 115 16.06 -3.16 18.10
C GLY A 115 14.97 -4.21 18.22
N THR A 116 14.11 -4.04 19.21
CA THR A 116 12.98 -4.94 19.49
C THR A 116 11.68 -4.11 19.62
N GLY A 117 10.56 -4.79 19.86
CA GLY A 117 9.27 -4.16 20.17
C GLY A 117 8.42 -3.90 18.94
N GLN A 118 8.84 -2.94 18.11
CA GLN A 118 8.06 -2.48 16.96
C GLN A 118 8.96 -2.14 15.77
N ALA A 119 8.34 -1.80 14.64
CA ALA A 119 9.05 -1.20 13.53
C ALA A 119 9.83 0.03 14.03
N ASP A 120 11.12 0.11 13.73
CA ASP A 120 11.92 1.24 14.22
C ASP A 120 11.66 2.49 13.37
N TRP A 121 11.14 3.53 14.05
CA TRP A 121 10.91 4.88 13.53
C TRP A 121 11.76 5.92 14.27
N THR A 122 12.68 5.45 15.12
CA THR A 122 13.43 6.28 16.05
C THR A 122 14.78 6.70 15.45
N ARG A 123 15.55 7.47 16.21
CA ARG A 123 16.91 7.89 15.84
C ARG A 123 18.00 6.91 16.30
N LEU A 124 17.65 5.66 16.62
CA LEU A 124 18.62 4.66 17.07
C LEU A 124 19.71 4.39 16.04
N HIS A 125 19.38 4.37 14.75
CA HIS A 125 20.39 4.24 13.69
C HIS A 125 21.40 5.39 13.71
N GLU A 126 20.97 6.62 14.00
CA GLU A 126 21.86 7.79 14.08
C GLU A 126 22.84 7.65 15.26
N LEU A 127 22.37 7.16 16.40
CA LEU A 127 23.22 6.89 17.56
C LEU A 127 24.20 5.76 17.28
N ALA A 128 23.71 4.64 16.74
CA ALA A 128 24.54 3.50 16.36
C ALA A 128 25.66 3.91 15.38
N ALA A 129 25.32 4.75 14.39
CA ALA A 129 26.28 5.32 13.45
C ALA A 129 27.36 6.16 14.15
N ASN A 130 26.96 7.08 15.03
CA ASN A 130 27.91 7.94 15.77
C ASN A 130 28.81 7.15 16.73
N TRP A 131 28.32 6.02 17.25
CA TRP A 131 29.07 5.15 18.15
C TRP A 131 29.82 4.02 17.44
N ASN A 132 29.81 3.98 16.10
CA ASN A 132 30.38 2.90 15.31
C ASN A 132 29.95 1.51 15.82
N THR A 133 28.66 1.37 16.09
CA THR A 133 28.04 0.18 16.69
C THR A 133 27.10 -0.45 15.68
N LEU A 134 27.14 -1.78 15.55
CA LEU A 134 26.17 -2.48 14.73
C LEU A 134 24.78 -2.39 15.33
N TYR A 135 23.81 -2.19 14.45
CA TYR A 135 22.41 -2.14 14.80
C TYR A 135 21.62 -3.18 14.00
N PHE A 136 21.03 -4.14 14.70
CA PHE A 136 20.09 -5.11 14.15
C PHE A 136 18.66 -4.73 14.47
N GLN A 137 17.73 -5.05 13.58
CA GLN A 137 16.29 -4.94 13.81
C GLN A 137 15.60 -6.28 13.51
N THR A 138 14.85 -6.81 14.47
CA THR A 138 14.26 -8.15 14.40
C THR A 138 12.78 -8.18 14.03
N VAL A 139 12.14 -7.00 13.92
CA VAL A 139 10.71 -6.87 13.59
C VAL A 139 10.55 -6.28 12.19
N SER A 140 10.81 -4.99 12.07
CA SER A 140 10.75 -4.25 10.81
C SER A 140 11.51 -2.94 10.95
N TYR A 141 12.00 -2.41 9.84
CA TYR A 141 12.81 -1.20 9.82
C TYR A 141 12.35 -0.30 8.68
N VAL A 142 12.29 1.00 8.95
CA VAL A 142 12.22 2.02 7.91
C VAL A 142 13.56 2.70 7.80
N ARG A 143 14.01 2.87 6.56
CA ARG A 143 15.31 3.46 6.28
C ARG A 143 15.41 4.84 6.93
N SER A 144 16.33 4.97 7.89
CA SER A 144 16.67 6.24 8.50
C SER A 144 17.20 7.21 7.44
N GLY A 145 16.82 8.48 7.59
CA GLY A 145 17.29 9.58 6.73
C GLY A 145 18.73 10.01 6.98
N TYR A 146 19.48 9.32 7.85
CA TYR A 146 20.88 9.62 8.15
C TYR A 146 21.78 9.51 6.91
N ARG A 147 22.61 10.52 6.66
CA ARG A 147 23.37 10.67 5.41
C ARG A 147 24.88 10.51 5.53
N LEU A 148 25.43 10.48 6.74
CA LEU A 148 26.86 10.27 6.94
C LEU A 148 27.21 8.77 6.81
N PRO A 149 28.47 8.42 6.48
CA PRO A 149 28.89 7.03 6.43
C PRO A 149 28.57 6.31 7.75
N ALA A 150 27.77 5.25 7.64
CA ALA A 150 27.33 4.42 8.75
C ALA A 150 27.27 2.96 8.29
N ALA A 151 27.36 2.04 9.25
CA ALA A 151 26.97 0.67 9.00
C ALA A 151 25.47 0.65 8.64
N PRO A 152 25.04 -0.07 7.58
CA PRO A 152 23.62 -0.25 7.34
C PRO A 152 22.97 -0.98 8.52
N VAL A 153 21.71 -0.65 8.80
CA VAL A 153 20.90 -1.41 9.74
C VAL A 153 20.66 -2.80 9.16
N LEU A 154 20.94 -3.83 9.96
CA LEU A 154 20.76 -5.22 9.55
C LEU A 154 19.39 -5.72 10.04
N SER A 155 18.47 -6.03 9.14
CA SER A 155 17.13 -6.47 9.53
C SER A 155 16.93 -7.97 9.29
N THR A 156 16.74 -8.76 10.35
CA THR A 156 16.28 -10.16 10.25
C THR A 156 14.76 -10.29 10.22
N GLY A 157 14.05 -9.17 10.39
CA GLY A 157 12.60 -9.10 10.48
C GLY A 157 11.88 -9.82 9.34
N PRO A 158 10.75 -10.49 9.63
CA PRO A 158 10.05 -11.31 8.64
C PRO A 158 9.35 -10.48 7.57
N VAL A 159 8.96 -9.24 7.90
CA VAL A 159 8.32 -8.30 6.98
C VAL A 159 9.27 -7.13 6.72
N SER A 160 9.73 -7.03 5.48
CA SER A 160 10.54 -5.91 5.00
C SER A 160 9.64 -4.90 4.30
N LEU A 161 9.36 -3.78 4.97
CA LEU A 161 8.54 -2.69 4.41
C LEU A 161 9.14 -2.17 3.09
N LEU A 162 10.46 -2.01 3.06
CA LEU A 162 11.21 -1.63 1.87
C LEU A 162 11.01 -2.63 0.73
N ALA A 163 11.15 -3.93 1.01
CA ALA A 163 11.03 -4.96 -0.01
C ALA A 163 9.62 -5.04 -0.58
N VAL A 164 8.61 -5.08 0.29
CA VAL A 164 7.20 -5.14 -0.11
C VAL A 164 6.82 -3.87 -0.88
N GLY A 165 7.22 -2.69 -0.39
CA GLY A 165 7.00 -1.42 -1.10
C GLY A 165 7.62 -1.41 -2.49
N GLN A 166 8.83 -1.97 -2.64
CA GLN A 166 9.47 -2.13 -3.94
C GLN A 166 8.68 -3.07 -4.85
N THR A 167 8.12 -4.18 -4.34
CA THR A 167 7.27 -5.08 -5.14
C THR A 167 6.03 -4.35 -5.67
N PHE A 168 5.39 -3.49 -4.86
CA PHE A 168 4.27 -2.65 -5.35
C PHE A 168 4.73 -1.75 -6.50
N VAL A 169 5.87 -1.08 -6.36
CA VAL A 169 6.42 -0.22 -7.41
C VAL A 169 6.75 -1.01 -8.67
N ASN A 170 7.40 -2.17 -8.52
CA ASN A 170 7.74 -3.05 -9.64
C ASN A 170 6.48 -3.51 -10.37
N LEU A 171 5.41 -3.84 -9.65
CA LEU A 171 4.11 -4.23 -10.23
C LEU A 171 3.47 -3.07 -11.02
N LEU A 172 3.45 -1.87 -10.44
CA LEU A 172 2.94 -0.67 -11.10
C LEU A 172 3.72 -0.38 -12.40
N GLN A 173 5.06 -0.49 -12.35
CA GLN A 173 5.92 -0.31 -13.52
C GLN A 173 5.70 -1.39 -14.59
N PHE A 174 5.59 -2.65 -14.16
CA PHE A 174 5.40 -3.80 -15.03
C PHE A 174 4.18 -3.62 -15.94
N TYR A 175 3.07 -3.12 -15.39
CA TYR A 175 1.84 -2.85 -16.14
C TYR A 175 1.67 -1.39 -16.59
N ARG A 176 2.68 -0.54 -16.38
CA ARG A 176 2.68 0.90 -16.74
C ARG A 176 1.51 1.68 -16.13
N TRP A 177 1.14 1.31 -14.91
CA TRP A 177 0.20 2.06 -14.08
C TRP A 177 0.91 3.25 -13.45
N ARG A 178 0.48 4.45 -13.84
CA ARG A 178 1.10 5.74 -13.50
C ARG A 178 0.25 6.59 -12.58
N THR A 179 -1.05 6.35 -12.47
CA THR A 179 -1.94 7.14 -11.62
C THR A 179 -2.48 6.23 -10.54
N VAL A 180 -2.03 6.37 -9.30
CA VAL A 180 -2.36 5.47 -8.19
C VAL A 180 -3.18 6.19 -7.15
N TYR A 181 -4.28 5.58 -6.72
CA TYR A 181 -5.10 6.05 -5.61
C TYR A 181 -4.75 5.25 -4.35
N LEU A 182 -4.05 5.88 -3.41
CA LEU A 182 -3.53 5.21 -2.22
C LEU A 182 -4.47 5.45 -1.03
N VAL A 183 -5.00 4.37 -0.46
CA VAL A 183 -5.85 4.39 0.72
C VAL A 183 -5.09 3.81 1.91
N SER A 184 -4.96 4.59 2.98
CA SER A 184 -4.30 4.20 4.23
C SER A 184 -5.33 4.16 5.36
N ASP A 185 -5.58 2.98 5.94
CA ASP A 185 -6.50 2.83 7.06
C ASP A 185 -5.79 2.94 8.42
N LEU A 186 -6.20 3.93 9.23
CA LEU A 186 -5.65 4.15 10.56
C LEU A 186 -6.16 3.16 11.61
N ASP A 187 -7.27 2.46 11.35
CA ASP A 187 -7.79 1.43 12.26
C ASP A 187 -7.11 0.06 12.07
N SER A 188 -6.22 -0.04 11.08
CA SER A 188 -5.46 -1.25 10.75
C SER A 188 -4.08 -1.26 11.44
N PRO A 189 -3.48 -2.46 11.64
CA PRO A 189 -2.14 -2.59 12.22
C PRO A 189 -1.09 -1.68 11.56
N GLY A 190 -0.15 -1.17 12.35
CA GLY A 190 0.82 -0.15 11.91
C GLY A 190 1.67 -0.51 10.67
N VAL A 191 1.83 -1.79 10.36
CA VAL A 191 2.51 -2.27 9.14
C VAL A 191 1.89 -1.68 7.87
N PHE A 192 0.56 -1.57 7.81
CA PHE A 192 -0.16 -1.00 6.65
C PHE A 192 0.18 0.47 6.45
N ASN A 193 0.21 1.24 7.54
CA ASN A 193 0.63 2.64 7.49
C ASN A 193 2.11 2.79 7.13
N GLY A 194 2.96 1.85 7.55
CA GLY A 194 4.36 1.80 7.14
C GLY A 194 4.54 1.54 5.65
N LEU A 195 3.77 0.61 5.08
CA LEU A 195 3.76 0.34 3.64
C LEU A 195 3.22 1.54 2.84
N ALA A 196 2.18 2.21 3.34
CA ALA A 196 1.65 3.42 2.72
C ALA A 196 2.72 4.51 2.61
N ARG A 197 3.42 4.81 3.72
CA ARG A 197 4.54 5.78 3.73
C ARG A 197 5.65 5.34 2.78
N GLN A 198 6.02 4.07 2.78
CA GLN A 198 7.07 3.57 1.90
C GLN A 198 6.72 3.78 0.42
N LEU A 199 5.47 3.52 0.03
CA LEU A 199 5.03 3.75 -1.34
C LEU A 199 5.01 5.25 -1.69
N ASP A 200 4.55 6.09 -0.76
CA ASP A 200 4.60 7.55 -0.92
C ASP A 200 6.05 8.05 -1.10
N ASP A 201 6.99 7.59 -0.27
CA ASP A 201 8.40 7.98 -0.32
C ASP A 201 9.05 7.55 -1.66
N LEU A 202 8.74 6.34 -2.14
CA LEU A 202 9.22 5.85 -3.43
C LEU A 202 8.61 6.62 -4.60
N SER A 203 7.40 7.15 -4.46
CA SER A 203 6.76 7.96 -5.51
C SER A 203 7.45 9.32 -5.72
N GLY A 204 8.10 9.86 -4.68
CA GLY A 204 8.82 11.13 -4.74
C GLY A 204 10.24 11.03 -5.29
N ALA A 205 10.76 9.82 -5.53
CA ALA A 205 12.10 9.63 -6.09
C ALA A 205 12.06 9.80 -7.61
N ASP A 206 13.00 10.59 -8.16
CA ASP A 206 13.10 10.95 -9.59
C ASP A 206 13.11 9.72 -10.55
N SER A 207 13.43 8.53 -10.03
CA SER A 207 13.45 7.27 -10.77
C SER A 207 12.07 6.70 -11.10
N PHE A 208 11.00 7.16 -10.46
CA PHE A 208 9.66 6.59 -10.60
C PHE A 208 8.64 7.61 -11.11
N ASN A 209 8.03 7.31 -12.27
CA ASN A 209 7.11 8.22 -12.95
C ASN A 209 5.65 7.81 -12.74
N PHE A 210 5.21 7.79 -11.48
CA PHE A 210 3.81 7.62 -11.12
C PHE A 210 3.36 8.69 -10.11
N THR A 211 2.11 9.11 -10.21
CA THR A 211 1.46 10.07 -9.31
C THR A 211 0.60 9.33 -8.30
N VAL A 212 0.82 9.60 -7.02
CA VAL A 212 0.05 9.00 -5.92
C VAL A 212 -0.94 10.02 -5.34
N PHE A 213 -2.21 9.65 -5.31
CA PHE A 213 -3.27 10.41 -4.64
C PHE A 213 -3.64 9.72 -3.34
N ARG A 214 -3.09 10.23 -2.24
CA ARG A 214 -3.27 9.64 -0.92
C ARG A 214 -4.59 10.04 -0.26
N ARG A 215 -5.25 9.08 0.38
CA ARG A 215 -6.39 9.25 1.29
C ARG A 215 -6.16 8.47 2.56
N VAL A 216 -6.51 9.09 3.67
CA VAL A 216 -6.44 8.48 5.00
C VAL A 216 -7.85 8.28 5.50
N ILE A 217 -8.15 7.06 5.95
CA ILE A 217 -9.48 6.69 6.45
C ILE A 217 -9.39 6.06 7.83
N LYS A 218 -10.56 5.93 8.47
CA LYS A 218 -10.78 5.11 9.66
C LYS A 218 -11.91 4.14 9.34
N ALA A 219 -11.59 2.96 8.86
CA ALA A 219 -12.56 2.03 8.30
C ALA A 219 -13.70 1.69 9.28
N ARG A 220 -13.41 1.55 10.58
CA ARG A 220 -14.45 1.28 11.61
C ARG A 220 -15.45 2.42 11.76
N SER A 221 -15.02 3.65 11.47
CA SER A 221 -15.92 4.81 11.51
C SER A 221 -16.87 4.83 10.31
N LEU A 222 -16.42 4.31 9.16
CA LEU A 222 -17.20 4.22 7.93
C LEU A 222 -18.29 3.14 8.00
N GLU A 223 -18.10 2.09 8.80
CA GLU A 223 -19.05 0.98 8.96
C GLU A 223 -20.45 1.42 9.45
N ARG A 224 -20.57 2.64 10.02
CA ARG A 224 -21.86 3.18 10.47
C ARG A 224 -22.72 3.71 9.32
N SER A 225 -22.14 3.89 8.13
CA SER A 225 -22.84 4.35 6.93
C SER A 225 -23.47 3.18 6.17
N ARG A 226 -24.56 3.45 5.45
CA ARG A 226 -25.17 2.50 4.51
C ARG A 226 -24.27 2.21 3.30
N GLU A 227 -23.47 3.19 2.89
CA GLU A 227 -22.42 3.05 1.87
C GLU A 227 -21.08 3.51 2.49
N PRO A 228 -20.36 2.63 3.20
CA PRO A 228 -19.15 2.98 3.92
C PRO A 228 -18.07 3.62 3.04
N TYR A 229 -17.89 3.12 1.82
CA TYR A 229 -16.81 3.56 0.92
C TYR A 229 -17.30 4.42 -0.24
N GLY A 230 -18.57 4.83 -0.25
CA GLY A 230 -19.17 5.51 -1.39
C GLY A 230 -18.41 6.77 -1.84
N VAL A 231 -18.15 7.69 -0.89
CA VAL A 231 -17.39 8.93 -1.16
C VAL A 231 -15.97 8.64 -1.67
N LEU A 232 -15.33 7.60 -1.13
CA LEU A 232 -13.98 7.20 -1.54
C LEU A 232 -13.98 6.67 -2.97
N LEU A 233 -14.97 5.87 -3.34
CA LEU A 233 -15.12 5.29 -4.67
C LEU A 233 -15.52 6.34 -5.72
N ASP A 234 -16.36 7.31 -5.34
CA ASP A 234 -16.74 8.46 -6.19
C ASP A 234 -15.56 9.36 -6.54
N ASP A 235 -14.60 9.49 -5.62
CA ASP A 235 -13.36 10.21 -5.85
C ASP A 235 -12.38 9.36 -6.67
N PHE A 236 -12.23 8.10 -6.31
CA PHE A 236 -11.36 7.15 -7.01
C PHE A 236 -11.68 7.06 -8.51
N CYS A 237 -12.96 6.93 -8.89
CA CYS A 237 -13.35 6.74 -10.28
C CYS A 237 -13.04 7.95 -11.19
N LYS A 238 -12.85 9.14 -10.61
CA LYS A 238 -12.48 10.37 -11.32
C LYS A 238 -10.97 10.59 -11.40
N ILE A 239 -10.20 9.91 -10.57
CA ILE A 239 -8.76 10.16 -10.43
C ILE A 239 -7.94 9.02 -11.03
N SER A 240 -8.36 7.76 -10.86
CA SER A 240 -7.53 6.61 -11.19
C SER A 240 -8.35 5.37 -11.56
N ARG A 241 -7.66 4.35 -12.07
CA ARG A 241 -8.15 2.98 -12.24
C ARG A 241 -7.38 1.95 -11.39
N VAL A 242 -6.40 2.43 -10.61
CA VAL A 242 -5.50 1.61 -9.82
C VAL A 242 -5.54 2.09 -8.37
N MET A 243 -6.16 1.30 -7.51
CA MET A 243 -6.21 1.59 -6.07
C MET A 243 -5.23 0.71 -5.33
N VAL A 244 -4.42 1.28 -4.46
CA VAL A 244 -3.67 0.54 -3.45
C VAL A 244 -4.36 0.77 -2.11
N PHE A 245 -4.87 -0.29 -1.50
CA PHE A 245 -5.56 -0.22 -0.21
C PHE A 245 -4.71 -0.90 0.85
N PHE A 246 -4.11 -0.11 1.75
CA PHE A 246 -3.40 -0.61 2.92
C PHE A 246 -4.32 -0.60 4.14
N GLY A 247 -4.96 -1.74 4.38
CA GLY A 247 -5.77 -2.02 5.56
C GLY A 247 -6.13 -3.51 5.66
N ARG A 248 -6.80 -3.89 6.75
CA ARG A 248 -7.18 -5.29 7.00
C ARG A 248 -8.07 -5.85 5.89
N ALA A 249 -7.92 -7.15 5.60
CA ALA A 249 -8.63 -7.81 4.51
C ALA A 249 -10.16 -7.70 4.58
N ASN A 250 -10.74 -7.67 5.79
CA ASN A 250 -12.19 -7.52 5.97
C ASN A 250 -12.69 -6.14 5.49
N PHE A 251 -11.87 -5.09 5.61
CA PHE A 251 -12.19 -3.75 5.10
C PHE A 251 -12.05 -3.69 3.58
N VAL A 252 -11.01 -4.34 3.03
CA VAL A 252 -10.84 -4.50 1.58
C VAL A 252 -12.03 -5.26 0.97
N ARG A 253 -12.46 -6.38 1.56
CA ARG A 253 -13.64 -7.14 1.11
C ARG A 253 -14.88 -6.27 1.03
N ARG A 254 -15.16 -5.46 2.07
CA ARG A 254 -16.33 -4.56 2.08
C ARG A 254 -16.22 -3.45 1.05
N MET A 255 -15.05 -2.85 0.89
CA MET A 255 -14.81 -1.84 -0.16
C MET A 255 -15.05 -2.44 -1.55
N LEU A 256 -14.63 -3.68 -1.80
CA LEU A 256 -14.88 -4.37 -3.06
C LEU A 256 -16.36 -4.68 -3.31
N ILE A 257 -17.12 -5.00 -2.26
CA ILE A 257 -18.59 -5.16 -2.35
C ILE A 257 -19.24 -3.83 -2.74
N ASP A 258 -18.87 -2.72 -2.10
CA ASP A 258 -19.36 -1.39 -2.49
C ASP A 258 -18.97 -1.06 -3.94
N ALA A 259 -17.73 -1.36 -4.34
CA ALA A 259 -17.25 -1.17 -5.71
C ALA A 259 -18.05 -1.99 -6.74
N TRP A 260 -18.44 -3.23 -6.39
CA TRP A 260 -19.30 -4.05 -7.23
C TRP A 260 -20.66 -3.40 -7.50
N THR A 261 -21.30 -2.86 -6.46
CA THR A 261 -22.60 -2.16 -6.62
C THR A 261 -22.53 -0.94 -7.55
N ARG A 262 -21.32 -0.38 -7.71
CA ARG A 262 -21.01 0.79 -8.54
C ARG A 262 -20.43 0.41 -9.92
N ASN A 263 -20.43 -0.88 -10.27
CA ASN A 263 -19.84 -1.41 -11.50
C ASN A 263 -18.34 -1.07 -11.65
N MET A 264 -17.62 -0.96 -10.52
CA MET A 264 -16.19 -0.64 -10.47
C MET A 264 -15.32 -1.89 -10.30
N THR A 265 -15.84 -3.05 -10.65
CA THR A 265 -15.14 -4.36 -10.66
C THR A 265 -15.35 -5.04 -12.02
N ASN A 266 -15.62 -4.24 -13.05
CA ASN A 266 -15.98 -4.65 -14.40
C ASN A 266 -14.78 -5.02 -15.29
N GLY A 267 -13.56 -4.94 -14.75
CA GLY A 267 -12.31 -5.18 -15.49
C GLY A 267 -11.52 -3.93 -15.83
N GLU A 268 -12.11 -2.73 -15.68
CA GLU A 268 -11.41 -1.47 -15.91
C GLU A 268 -10.63 -0.98 -14.69
N TYR A 269 -10.92 -1.54 -13.51
CA TYR A 269 -10.32 -1.15 -12.23
C TYR A 269 -9.52 -2.31 -11.66
N VAL A 270 -8.40 -1.98 -11.00
CA VAL A 270 -7.60 -2.93 -10.22
C VAL A 270 -7.42 -2.41 -8.80
N TYR A 271 -7.57 -3.33 -7.85
CA TYR A 271 -7.35 -3.09 -6.43
C TYR A 271 -6.14 -3.91 -5.98
N LEU A 272 -5.18 -3.25 -5.35
CA LEU A 272 -3.95 -3.85 -4.85
C LEU A 272 -3.98 -3.80 -3.32
N SER A 273 -3.63 -4.90 -2.67
CA SER A 273 -3.50 -4.97 -1.21
C SER A 273 -2.29 -5.80 -0.80
N TRP A 274 -1.83 -5.62 0.43
CA TRP A 274 -0.85 -6.50 1.05
C TRP A 274 -1.53 -7.50 1.97
N GLY A 275 -1.05 -8.74 1.99
CA GLY A 275 -1.53 -9.78 2.88
C GLY A 275 -0.41 -10.63 3.49
N SER A 276 -0.77 -11.41 4.50
CA SER A 276 0.10 -12.39 5.13
C SER A 276 -0.30 -13.78 4.68
N ALA A 277 0.66 -14.59 4.25
CA ALA A 277 0.45 -16.01 3.99
C ALA A 277 0.22 -16.83 5.28
N ASP A 278 0.67 -16.32 6.43
CA ASP A 278 0.46 -16.97 7.72
C ASP A 278 -1.00 -16.86 8.19
N ALA A 279 -1.74 -17.97 8.08
CA ALA A 279 -3.13 -18.07 8.50
C ALA A 279 -3.35 -17.74 9.99
N ARG A 280 -2.33 -17.91 10.84
CA ARG A 280 -2.42 -17.57 12.27
C ARG A 280 -2.51 -16.07 12.49
N ARG A 281 -2.12 -15.26 11.50
CA ARG A 281 -2.19 -13.78 11.57
C ARG A 281 -3.49 -13.23 10.99
N HIS A 282 -4.44 -14.09 10.59
CA HIS A 282 -5.74 -13.64 10.08
C HIS A 282 -6.54 -12.79 11.07
N ASP A 283 -6.44 -13.04 12.37
CA ASP A 283 -7.11 -12.17 13.37
C ASP A 283 -6.59 -10.73 13.29
N LYS A 284 -5.28 -10.57 13.05
CA LYS A 284 -4.58 -9.29 13.02
C LYS A 284 -4.73 -8.57 11.68
N PHE A 285 -4.40 -9.24 10.59
CA PHE A 285 -4.36 -8.63 9.24
C PHE A 285 -5.62 -8.90 8.40
N GLY A 286 -6.51 -9.77 8.86
CA GLY A 286 -7.67 -10.24 8.11
C GLY A 286 -7.35 -11.45 7.24
N ASN A 287 -8.40 -12.17 6.85
CA ASN A 287 -8.34 -13.27 5.89
C ASN A 287 -8.73 -12.76 4.50
N PHE A 288 -7.88 -12.95 3.49
CA PHE A 288 -8.17 -12.61 2.09
C PHE A 288 -9.03 -13.69 1.37
N SER A 289 -9.89 -14.39 2.11
CA SER A 289 -10.97 -15.20 1.55
C SER A 289 -12.11 -14.30 1.08
N TRP A 290 -12.75 -14.66 -0.03
CA TRP A 290 -14.01 -14.03 -0.44
C TRP A 290 -15.19 -14.54 0.42
N SER A 291 -15.10 -15.79 0.92
CA SER A 291 -16.14 -16.47 1.70
C SER A 291 -16.01 -16.16 3.18
N TYR A 292 -17.00 -15.48 3.75
CA TYR A 292 -17.14 -15.12 5.16
C TYR A 292 -18.41 -15.73 5.79
N ASP A 293 -19.08 -16.62 5.07
CA ASP A 293 -20.36 -17.25 5.41
C ASP A 293 -21.48 -16.20 5.61
N ASP A 294 -21.48 -15.17 4.74
CA ASP A 294 -22.47 -14.10 4.73
C ASP A 294 -23.20 -13.98 3.39
N HIS A 295 -24.30 -13.20 3.38
CA HIS A 295 -25.14 -13.02 2.19
C HIS A 295 -24.47 -12.25 1.04
N HIS A 296 -23.27 -11.71 1.25
CA HIS A 296 -22.48 -11.03 0.22
C HIS A 296 -21.42 -11.93 -0.41
N ASP A 297 -21.29 -13.20 -0.02
CA ASP A 297 -20.20 -14.06 -0.49
C ASP A 297 -20.16 -14.21 -2.02
N GLU A 298 -21.31 -14.37 -2.68
CA GLU A 298 -21.35 -14.43 -4.15
C GLU A 298 -20.91 -13.12 -4.81
N ILE A 299 -21.29 -11.98 -4.22
CA ILE A 299 -20.89 -10.64 -4.69
C ILE A 299 -19.39 -10.45 -4.47
N ALA A 300 -18.90 -10.78 -3.27
CA ALA A 300 -17.50 -10.70 -2.90
C ALA A 300 -16.65 -11.57 -3.83
N ARG A 301 -17.07 -12.81 -4.13
CA ARG A 301 -16.34 -13.71 -5.05
C ARG A 301 -16.13 -13.06 -6.41
N ARG A 302 -17.17 -12.44 -6.98
CA ARG A 302 -17.04 -11.75 -8.28
C ARG A 302 -16.19 -10.49 -8.19
N ALA A 303 -16.37 -9.71 -7.12
CA ALA A 303 -15.59 -8.48 -6.89
C ALA A 303 -14.09 -8.75 -6.70
N PHE A 304 -13.74 -9.88 -6.08
CA PHE A 304 -12.36 -10.34 -5.87
C PHE A 304 -11.62 -10.63 -7.19
N GLY A 305 -12.33 -10.84 -8.30
CA GLY A 305 -11.70 -10.94 -9.62
C GLY A 305 -10.90 -9.69 -10.02
N SER A 306 -11.20 -8.53 -9.42
CA SER A 306 -10.46 -7.26 -9.62
C SER A 306 -9.37 -7.00 -8.56
N LEU A 307 -9.16 -7.92 -7.60
CA LEU A 307 -8.21 -7.79 -6.50
C LEU A 307 -6.91 -8.55 -6.80
N LEU A 308 -5.79 -7.88 -6.59
CA LEU A 308 -4.46 -8.49 -6.52
C LEU A 308 -3.92 -8.36 -5.10
N VAL A 309 -3.39 -9.45 -4.55
CA VAL A 309 -2.82 -9.47 -3.19
C VAL A 309 -1.33 -9.78 -3.27
N ILE A 310 -0.51 -8.87 -2.76
CA ILE A 310 0.93 -9.03 -2.66
C ILE A 310 1.25 -9.69 -1.31
N GLN A 311 1.98 -10.81 -1.33
CA GLN A 311 2.34 -11.56 -0.14
C GLN A 311 3.79 -12.04 -0.20
N GLN A 312 4.49 -11.97 0.93
CA GLN A 312 5.80 -12.63 1.06
C GLN A 312 5.58 -14.11 1.37
N LEU A 313 6.28 -14.98 0.66
CA LEU A 313 6.13 -16.42 0.80
C LEU A 313 6.70 -16.89 2.15
N GLU A 314 6.01 -17.86 2.75
CA GLU A 314 6.54 -18.56 3.92
C GLU A 314 7.73 -19.45 3.49
N PRO A 315 8.75 -19.58 4.35
CA PRO A 315 9.87 -20.45 4.07
C PRO A 315 9.44 -21.92 4.02
N VAL A 316 9.99 -22.68 3.08
CA VAL A 316 9.76 -24.12 2.99
C VAL A 316 10.54 -24.81 4.09
N ARG A 317 9.85 -25.36 5.09
CA ARG A 317 10.45 -26.07 6.23
C ARG A 317 10.14 -27.56 6.13
N ASN A 318 11.15 -28.40 6.35
CA ASN A 318 10.95 -29.84 6.47
C ASN A 318 10.37 -30.21 7.86
N GLU A 319 9.86 -31.43 8.01
CA GLU A 319 9.24 -31.91 9.25
C GLU A 319 10.16 -31.81 10.47
N ARG A 320 11.47 -32.04 10.28
CA ARG A 320 12.45 -31.94 11.37
C ARG A 320 12.59 -30.51 11.86
N SER A 321 12.76 -29.55 10.96
CA SER A 321 12.85 -28.11 11.28
C SER A 321 11.55 -27.61 11.92
N LEU A 322 10.39 -28.10 11.48
CA LEU A 322 9.10 -27.77 12.10
C LEU A 322 9.00 -28.30 13.54
N SER A 323 9.42 -29.54 13.78
CA SER A 323 9.44 -30.14 15.12
C SER A 323 10.42 -29.41 16.06
N ALA A 324 11.63 -29.12 15.58
CA ALA A 324 12.63 -28.36 16.32
C ALA A 324 12.12 -26.94 16.66
N LEU A 325 11.49 -26.26 15.70
CA LEU A 325 10.86 -24.96 15.92
C LEU A 325 9.76 -25.03 16.99
N ALA A 326 8.87 -26.03 16.92
CA ALA A 326 7.80 -26.20 17.90
C ALA A 326 8.37 -26.40 19.32
N SER A 327 9.43 -27.20 19.44
CA SER A 327 10.15 -27.42 20.70
C SER A 327 10.78 -26.13 21.23
N LEU A 328 11.50 -25.39 20.39
CA LEU A 328 12.09 -24.09 20.76
C LEU A 328 11.01 -23.15 21.27
N LEU A 329 9.93 -22.93 20.49
CA LEU A 329 8.85 -22.03 20.87
C LEU A 329 8.21 -22.41 22.21
N ALA A 330 8.03 -23.70 22.48
CA ALA A 330 7.53 -24.19 23.76
C ALA A 330 8.48 -23.87 24.93
N GLN A 331 9.79 -24.03 24.73
CA GLN A 331 10.79 -23.67 25.73
C GLN A 331 10.79 -22.15 26.00
N LEU A 332 10.69 -21.33 24.94
CA LEU A 332 10.63 -19.87 25.07
C LEU A 332 9.42 -19.41 25.90
N ARG A 333 8.25 -20.05 25.71
CA ARG A 333 7.05 -19.82 26.54
C ARG A 333 7.25 -20.15 28.02
N GLN A 334 8.15 -21.07 28.35
CA GLN A 334 8.49 -21.36 29.74
C GLN A 334 9.49 -20.35 30.31
N ARG A 335 10.46 -19.91 29.49
CA ARG A 335 11.48 -18.93 29.88
C ARG A 335 10.87 -17.57 30.21
N VAL A 336 9.95 -17.06 29.40
CA VAL A 336 9.30 -15.75 29.66
C VAL A 336 8.61 -15.68 31.03
N ARG A 337 8.04 -16.79 31.51
CA ARG A 337 7.43 -16.86 32.86
C ARG A 337 8.46 -16.61 33.96
N LYS A 338 9.70 -17.05 33.76
CA LYS A 338 10.80 -16.83 34.69
C LYS A 338 11.36 -15.41 34.59
N LEU A 339 11.43 -14.86 33.37
CA LEU A 339 12.03 -13.53 33.13
C LEU A 339 11.12 -12.38 33.53
N PHE A 340 9.83 -12.43 33.17
CA PHE A 340 8.92 -11.30 33.33
C PHE A 340 7.62 -11.65 34.05
N ASN A 341 7.46 -12.89 34.53
CA ASN A 341 6.21 -13.36 35.14
C ASN A 341 4.99 -13.20 34.21
N ILE A 342 5.19 -13.39 32.90
CA ILE A 342 4.15 -13.31 31.87
C ILE A 342 3.90 -14.69 31.29
N SER A 343 2.66 -14.95 30.87
CA SER A 343 2.28 -16.15 30.13
C SER A 343 1.42 -15.81 28.93
N TYR A 344 1.62 -16.54 27.84
CA TYR A 344 0.81 -16.47 26.64
C TYR A 344 0.69 -17.85 25.99
N THR A 345 -0.30 -18.01 25.13
CA THR A 345 -0.62 -19.23 24.39
C THR A 345 0.23 -19.36 23.13
N GLU A 346 0.18 -20.53 22.48
CA GLU A 346 0.85 -20.73 21.19
C GLU A 346 0.30 -19.80 20.09
N ARG A 347 -1.01 -19.51 20.12
CA ARG A 347 -1.66 -18.62 19.13
C ARG A 347 -1.21 -17.17 19.29
N GLU A 348 -0.96 -16.75 20.53
CA GLU A 348 -0.49 -15.39 20.84
C GLU A 348 1.01 -15.19 20.54
N GLN A 349 1.79 -16.27 20.40
CA GLN A 349 3.22 -16.18 20.18
C GLN A 349 3.56 -15.88 18.71
N PRO A 350 4.24 -14.76 18.40
CA PRO A 350 4.62 -14.40 17.04
C PRO A 350 5.83 -15.23 16.58
N ARG A 351 5.56 -16.34 15.88
CA ARG A 351 6.62 -17.32 15.53
C ARG A 351 7.74 -16.69 14.69
N GLU A 352 7.40 -15.88 13.71
CA GLU A 352 8.37 -15.35 12.74
C GLU A 352 9.29 -14.29 13.37
N GLU A 353 8.74 -13.37 14.16
CA GLU A 353 9.49 -12.34 14.90
C GLU A 353 10.39 -12.97 15.99
N VAL A 354 9.92 -14.02 16.65
CA VAL A 354 10.72 -14.80 17.62
C VAL A 354 11.89 -15.52 16.94
N VAL A 355 11.65 -16.16 15.79
CA VAL A 355 12.72 -16.79 15.00
C VAL A 355 13.70 -15.76 14.48
N ALA A 356 13.24 -14.60 14.02
CA ALA A 356 14.10 -13.50 13.59
C ALA A 356 15.00 -12.97 14.73
N SER A 357 14.44 -12.90 15.94
CA SER A 357 15.18 -12.51 17.15
C SER A 357 16.25 -13.54 17.49
N TYR A 358 15.89 -14.82 17.53
CA TYR A 358 16.83 -15.92 17.75
C TYR A 358 17.97 -15.92 16.71
N ALA A 359 17.61 -15.89 15.43
CA ALA A 359 18.55 -15.97 14.32
C ALA A 359 19.52 -14.78 14.30
N SER A 360 19.10 -13.58 14.70
CA SER A 360 19.98 -12.40 14.70
C SER A 360 21.24 -12.60 15.56
N ILE A 361 21.12 -13.24 16.74
CA ILE A 361 22.27 -13.53 17.60
C ILE A 361 23.12 -14.67 17.03
N ILE A 362 22.49 -15.73 16.53
CA ILE A 362 23.23 -16.86 15.92
C ILE A 362 24.08 -16.38 14.73
N LEU A 363 23.50 -15.54 13.86
CA LEU A 363 24.20 -14.97 12.71
C LEU A 363 25.32 -14.02 13.13
N LEU A 364 25.08 -13.21 14.16
CA LEU A 364 26.11 -12.34 14.74
C LEU A 364 27.28 -13.16 15.29
N ALA A 365 27.01 -14.23 16.04
CA ALA A 365 28.02 -15.11 16.60
C ALA A 365 28.86 -15.80 15.51
N GLN A 366 28.21 -16.33 14.45
CA GLN A 366 28.90 -16.91 13.30
C GLN A 366 29.87 -15.91 12.63
N ASN A 367 29.44 -14.66 12.45
CA ASN A 367 30.25 -13.63 11.81
C ASN A 367 31.39 -13.11 12.71
N LEU A 368 31.17 -12.98 14.02
CA LEU A 368 32.19 -12.57 14.99
C LEU A 368 33.23 -13.67 15.25
N ALA A 369 32.83 -14.95 15.24
CA ALA A 369 33.75 -16.06 15.42
C ALA A 369 34.71 -16.20 14.24
N SER A 370 34.26 -15.85 13.03
CA SER A 370 35.06 -15.98 11.80
C SER A 370 36.01 -14.80 11.52
N THR A 371 36.15 -13.84 12.44
CA THR A 371 37.16 -12.77 12.31
C THR A 371 37.56 -12.14 13.63
N SER A 372 38.84 -11.79 13.74
CA SER A 372 39.41 -11.03 14.85
C SER A 372 39.69 -9.55 14.54
N ILE A 373 39.66 -9.15 13.26
CA ILE A 373 40.23 -7.88 12.80
C ILE A 373 39.21 -6.73 12.85
N TYR A 374 37.93 -7.01 12.56
CA TYR A 374 36.90 -5.97 12.35
C TYR A 374 35.82 -5.94 13.43
N ARG A 375 36.11 -6.51 14.61
CA ARG A 375 35.12 -6.66 15.69
C ARG A 375 34.61 -5.32 16.24
N HIS A 376 35.39 -4.24 16.10
CA HIS A 376 35.05 -2.89 16.53
C HIS A 376 34.82 -1.93 15.34
N ASP A 377 34.74 -2.44 14.11
CA ASP A 377 34.44 -1.66 12.90
C ASP A 377 33.07 -2.09 12.38
N ALA A 378 32.03 -1.35 12.76
CA ALA A 378 30.66 -1.72 12.43
C ALA A 378 30.41 -1.74 10.91
N PRO A 379 30.86 -0.76 10.10
CA PRO A 379 30.75 -0.84 8.65
C PRO A 379 31.39 -2.10 8.05
N GLN A 380 32.61 -2.44 8.46
CA GLN A 380 33.30 -3.63 7.93
C GLN A 380 32.65 -4.94 8.40
N LEU A 381 32.15 -4.98 9.63
CA LEU A 381 31.42 -6.14 10.12
C LEU A 381 30.06 -6.28 9.42
N ALA A 382 29.34 -5.18 9.15
CA ALA A 382 28.08 -5.19 8.42
C ALA A 382 28.23 -5.74 7.00
N GLN A 383 29.32 -5.38 6.30
CA GLN A 383 29.62 -5.88 4.96
C GLN A 383 29.70 -7.42 4.88
N ARG A 384 29.96 -8.10 6.00
CA ARG A 384 29.99 -9.57 6.04
C ARG A 384 28.60 -10.20 5.94
N PHE A 385 27.56 -9.44 6.21
CA PHE A 385 26.17 -9.88 6.12
C PHE A 385 25.57 -9.61 4.74
N LEU A 386 25.97 -8.52 4.07
CA LEU A 386 25.33 -8.04 2.85
C LEU A 386 25.50 -9.01 1.67
N ASN A 387 24.48 -9.08 0.81
CA ASN A 387 24.43 -9.90 -0.40
C ASN A 387 24.78 -11.37 -0.15
N ARG A 388 24.35 -11.93 0.98
CA ARG A 388 24.68 -13.29 1.40
C ARG A 388 23.50 -14.00 2.02
N THR A 389 23.46 -15.30 1.77
CA THR A 389 22.51 -16.24 2.37
C THR A 389 23.18 -16.96 3.53
N PHE A 390 22.49 -17.03 4.65
CA PHE A 390 22.89 -17.78 5.82
C PHE A 390 21.89 -18.90 6.08
N SER A 391 22.38 -20.13 6.13
CA SER A 391 21.54 -21.27 6.44
C SER A 391 21.42 -21.46 7.95
N GLY A 392 20.20 -21.30 8.46
CA GLY A 392 19.84 -21.55 9.85
C GLY A 392 19.14 -22.89 10.03
N GLU A 393 18.95 -23.31 11.29
CA GLU A 393 18.22 -24.54 11.62
C GLU A 393 16.74 -24.48 11.21
N PHE A 394 16.14 -23.29 11.32
CA PHE A 394 14.72 -23.08 11.12
C PHE A 394 14.37 -22.46 9.77
N ASP A 395 15.29 -21.71 9.16
CA ASP A 395 15.06 -20.91 7.97
C ASP A 395 16.40 -20.42 7.37
N ASP A 396 16.41 -20.21 6.05
CA ASP A 396 17.49 -19.52 5.36
C ASP A 396 17.22 -18.00 5.38
N ILE A 397 18.26 -17.21 5.66
CA ILE A 397 18.17 -15.75 5.72
C ILE A 397 19.12 -15.16 4.69
N TYR A 398 18.55 -14.57 3.63
CA TYR A 398 19.29 -13.78 2.66
C TYR A 398 19.18 -12.29 2.99
N PHE A 399 20.32 -11.62 3.16
CA PHE A 399 20.42 -10.16 3.25
C PHE A 399 20.79 -9.59 1.89
N ASP A 400 20.07 -8.56 1.44
CA ASP A 400 20.44 -7.79 0.26
C ASP A 400 21.55 -6.76 0.56
N GLY A 401 21.92 -6.00 -0.46
CA GLY A 401 22.92 -4.94 -0.35
C GLY A 401 22.51 -3.76 0.53
N SER A 402 21.23 -3.67 0.92
CA SER A 402 20.73 -2.64 1.84
C SER A 402 20.80 -3.06 3.31
N GLY A 403 21.13 -4.33 3.59
CA GLY A 403 21.13 -4.90 4.94
C GLY A 403 19.76 -5.45 5.36
N MET A 404 18.82 -5.54 4.43
CA MET A 404 17.48 -6.05 4.71
C MET A 404 17.35 -7.52 4.34
N ARG A 405 16.65 -8.27 5.18
CA ARG A 405 16.20 -9.61 4.81
C ARG A 405 15.25 -9.54 3.62
N ARG A 406 15.54 -10.33 2.58
CA ARG A 406 14.63 -10.55 1.44
C ARG A 406 13.99 -11.92 1.52
N ARG A 407 12.72 -11.97 1.10
CA ARG A 407 11.94 -13.19 0.87
C ARG A 407 11.34 -13.08 -0.51
N GLN A 408 11.05 -14.23 -1.12
CA GLN A 408 10.28 -14.25 -2.36
C GLN A 408 8.92 -13.61 -2.11
N THR A 409 8.47 -12.82 -3.07
CA THR A 409 7.17 -12.14 -3.00
C THR A 409 6.32 -12.60 -4.16
N ALA A 410 5.08 -12.98 -3.91
CA ALA A 410 4.13 -13.37 -4.93
C ALA A 410 3.01 -12.33 -5.05
N VAL A 411 2.50 -12.18 -6.27
CA VAL A 411 1.23 -11.49 -6.53
C VAL A 411 0.19 -12.55 -6.83
N LEU A 412 -0.89 -12.51 -6.06
CA LEU A 412 -1.96 -13.49 -6.09
C LEU A 412 -3.23 -12.89 -6.72
N HIS A 413 -3.99 -13.73 -7.41
CA HIS A 413 -5.25 -13.39 -8.06
C HIS A 413 -6.26 -14.54 -7.92
N LEU A 414 -7.55 -14.23 -7.81
CA LEU A 414 -8.62 -15.23 -7.71
C LEU A 414 -9.13 -15.56 -9.11
N SER A 415 -8.92 -16.80 -9.58
CA SER A 415 -9.58 -17.32 -10.79
C SER A 415 -11.06 -17.60 -10.51
N GLU A 416 -11.93 -17.49 -11.53
CA GLU A 416 -13.36 -17.83 -11.40
C GLU A 416 -13.59 -19.24 -10.85
N ARG A 417 -12.72 -20.18 -11.22
CA ARG A 417 -12.81 -21.60 -10.86
C ARG A 417 -12.14 -21.92 -9.53
N ALA A 418 -11.25 -21.05 -9.05
CA ALA A 418 -10.51 -21.27 -7.84
C ALA A 418 -11.36 -20.91 -6.61
N GLU A 419 -11.17 -21.67 -5.54
CA GLU A 419 -11.73 -21.35 -4.22
C GLU A 419 -10.85 -20.33 -3.48
N GLN A 420 -9.57 -20.24 -3.86
CA GLN A 420 -8.55 -19.49 -3.15
C GLN A 420 -7.72 -18.65 -4.11
N LEU A 421 -7.01 -17.66 -3.56
CA LEU A 421 -6.06 -16.84 -4.30
C LEU A 421 -4.88 -17.68 -4.79
N GLU A 422 -4.55 -17.58 -6.07
CA GLU A 422 -3.45 -18.31 -6.70
C GLU A 422 -2.38 -17.35 -7.21
N MET A 423 -1.11 -17.73 -7.02
CA MET A 423 0.01 -16.94 -7.53
C MET A 423 -0.01 -16.86 -9.05
N PHE A 424 0.30 -15.68 -9.59
CA PHE A 424 0.43 -15.48 -11.02
C PHE A 424 1.65 -14.65 -11.41
N LEU A 425 2.18 -13.86 -10.48
CA LEU A 425 3.53 -13.29 -10.57
C LEU A 425 4.37 -13.71 -9.38
N LEU A 426 5.67 -13.91 -9.63
CA LEU A 426 6.68 -14.19 -8.63
C LEU A 426 7.84 -13.21 -8.77
N GLU A 427 8.23 -12.60 -7.68
CA GLU A 427 9.45 -11.82 -7.55
C GLU A 427 10.51 -12.66 -6.83
N SER A 428 11.63 -12.89 -7.52
CA SER A 428 12.77 -13.61 -6.97
C SER A 428 13.49 -12.78 -5.90
N THR A 429 14.26 -13.46 -5.05
CA THR A 429 15.16 -12.83 -4.08
C THR A 429 16.47 -12.37 -4.70
N ASP A 430 16.77 -12.77 -5.94
CA ASP A 430 17.97 -12.32 -6.65
C ASP A 430 17.91 -10.81 -6.92
N GLY A 431 19.07 -10.16 -6.92
CA GLY A 431 19.20 -8.70 -6.88
C GLY A 431 18.55 -7.93 -8.04
N ASN A 432 18.01 -8.62 -9.06
CA ASN A 432 17.33 -8.00 -10.19
C ASN A 432 15.88 -7.59 -9.84
N SER A 433 15.27 -8.18 -8.80
CA SER A 433 13.90 -7.86 -8.36
C SER A 433 12.86 -7.85 -9.50
N GLU A 434 13.05 -8.68 -10.52
CA GLU A 434 12.14 -8.72 -11.67
C GLU A 434 10.92 -9.59 -11.35
N LEU A 435 9.73 -9.09 -11.72
CA LEU A 435 8.50 -9.85 -11.66
C LEU A 435 8.42 -10.82 -12.83
N GLN A 436 8.21 -12.10 -12.53
CA GLN A 436 8.06 -13.17 -13.50
C GLN A 436 6.63 -13.70 -13.51
N GLU A 437 6.03 -13.81 -14.69
CA GLU A 437 4.71 -14.42 -14.87
C GLU A 437 4.80 -15.94 -14.76
N VAL A 438 4.12 -16.50 -13.77
CA VAL A 438 4.02 -17.95 -13.54
C VAL A 438 2.67 -18.51 -13.99
N ARG A 439 1.65 -17.65 -14.13
CA ARG A 439 0.29 -18.01 -14.59
C ARG A 439 -0.33 -16.84 -15.36
N ASN A 440 -0.98 -17.13 -16.48
CA ASN A 440 -1.70 -16.12 -17.26
C ASN A 440 -3.13 -15.96 -16.76
N ILE A 441 -3.48 -14.76 -16.30
CA ILE A 441 -4.80 -14.44 -15.73
C ILE A 441 -5.74 -13.73 -16.72
N SER A 442 -5.35 -13.56 -17.98
CA SER A 442 -6.10 -12.73 -18.95
C SER A 442 -7.53 -13.21 -19.19
N ARG A 443 -7.78 -14.51 -19.04
CA ARG A 443 -9.11 -15.14 -19.18
C ARG A 443 -9.92 -15.13 -17.88
N ASP A 444 -9.24 -15.00 -16.74
CA ASP A 444 -9.88 -14.91 -15.42
C ASP A 444 -10.19 -13.45 -15.05
N TRP A 445 -9.53 -12.48 -15.70
CA TRP A 445 -9.74 -11.07 -15.43
C TRP A 445 -11.14 -10.63 -15.87
N PRO A 446 -11.89 -9.88 -15.04
CA PRO A 446 -13.22 -9.41 -15.40
C PRO A 446 -13.23 -8.70 -16.75
N GLY A 447 -14.21 -9.03 -17.60
CA GLY A 447 -14.34 -8.47 -18.94
C GLY A 447 -13.27 -8.90 -19.94
N ASN A 448 -12.39 -9.85 -19.60
CA ASN A 448 -11.28 -10.34 -20.45
C ASN A 448 -10.33 -9.23 -20.94
N SER A 449 -10.22 -8.13 -20.20
CA SER A 449 -9.40 -6.97 -20.56
C SER A 449 -8.21 -6.83 -19.61
N TRP A 450 -7.23 -7.72 -19.77
CA TRP A 450 -6.01 -7.72 -18.97
C TRP A 450 -4.78 -7.24 -19.76
N PRO A 451 -3.90 -6.40 -19.17
CA PRO A 451 -4.12 -5.64 -17.94
C PRO A 451 -5.08 -4.46 -18.14
N PRO A 452 -5.77 -3.99 -17.08
CA PRO A 452 -6.53 -2.74 -17.16
C PRO A 452 -5.64 -1.56 -17.53
N ARG A 453 -6.20 -0.62 -18.30
CA ARG A 453 -5.50 0.60 -18.69
C ARG A 453 -5.34 1.53 -17.50
N ASN A 454 -4.24 2.29 -17.47
CA ASN A 454 -4.04 3.33 -16.46
C ASN A 454 -5.15 4.40 -16.45
N GLU A 455 -5.66 4.73 -17.64
CA GLU A 455 -6.69 5.73 -17.86
C GLU A 455 -7.78 5.15 -18.78
N PRO A 456 -9.07 5.50 -18.57
CA PRO A 456 -10.15 5.15 -19.47
C PRO A 456 -9.89 5.58 -20.91
N LEU A 457 -10.51 4.89 -21.87
CA LEU A 457 -10.41 5.24 -23.30
C LEU A 457 -10.81 6.71 -23.57
N CYS A 458 -11.86 7.19 -22.90
CA CYS A 458 -12.37 8.55 -23.05
C CYS A 458 -11.71 9.57 -22.10
N GLY A 459 -10.74 9.15 -21.28
CA GLY A 459 -10.21 9.94 -20.18
C GLY A 459 -11.16 10.02 -18.98
N TYR A 460 -10.66 10.46 -17.83
CA TYR A 460 -11.42 10.43 -16.57
C TYR A 460 -12.71 11.28 -16.62
N ASN A 461 -12.72 12.36 -17.40
CA ASN A 461 -13.87 13.25 -17.59
C ASN A 461 -14.58 13.08 -18.95
N ASN A 462 -14.29 12.01 -19.70
CA ASN A 462 -14.81 11.80 -21.06
C ASN A 462 -14.42 12.88 -22.10
N GLU A 463 -13.34 13.60 -21.86
CA GLU A 463 -12.91 14.74 -22.69
C GLU A 463 -12.02 14.33 -23.88
N ARG A 464 -11.58 13.07 -23.97
CA ARG A 464 -10.69 12.66 -25.07
C ARG A 464 -11.41 12.72 -26.42
N ALA A 465 -10.71 13.26 -27.42
CA ALA A 465 -11.22 13.44 -28.78
C ALA A 465 -11.76 12.15 -29.43
N VAL A 466 -11.26 10.98 -29.05
CA VAL A 466 -11.74 9.66 -29.52
C VAL A 466 -13.24 9.51 -29.25
N CYS A 467 -13.72 9.99 -28.11
CA CYS A 467 -15.12 9.87 -27.70
C CYS A 467 -15.95 11.09 -28.12
N GLN A 468 -15.34 12.26 -28.28
CA GLN A 468 -16.03 13.44 -28.84
C GLN A 468 -16.39 13.27 -30.33
N LYS A 469 -15.58 12.54 -31.12
CA LYS A 469 -15.88 12.25 -32.53
C LYS A 469 -17.12 11.37 -32.72
N LEU A 470 -17.41 10.47 -31.78
CA LEU A 470 -18.62 9.65 -31.79
C LEU A 470 -19.87 10.50 -31.57
N VAL A 471 -19.80 11.48 -30.67
CA VAL A 471 -20.92 12.40 -30.38
C VAL A 471 -21.17 13.35 -31.54
N LEU A 472 -20.13 13.95 -32.13
CA LEU A 472 -20.29 14.82 -33.32
C LEU A 472 -20.89 14.08 -34.51
N GLY A 473 -20.51 12.80 -34.73
CA GLY A 473 -21.09 11.99 -35.81
C GLY A 473 -22.59 11.78 -35.67
N SER A 474 -23.08 11.57 -34.44
CA SER A 474 -24.52 11.44 -34.14
C SER A 474 -25.27 12.77 -34.34
N PHE A 475 -24.72 13.88 -33.86
CA PHE A 475 -25.32 15.20 -34.02
C PHE A 475 -25.43 15.63 -35.49
N ILE A 476 -24.41 15.35 -36.31
CA ILE A 476 -24.44 15.67 -37.75
C ILE A 476 -25.49 14.81 -38.48
N ALA A 477 -25.68 13.55 -38.10
CA ALA A 477 -26.70 12.68 -38.67
C ALA A 477 -28.12 13.17 -38.33
N GLU A 478 -28.37 13.60 -37.09
CA GLU A 478 -29.67 14.15 -36.70
C GLU A 478 -29.97 15.49 -37.40
N LEU A 479 -28.99 16.38 -37.50
CA LEU A 479 -29.12 17.65 -38.22
C LEU A 479 -29.39 17.45 -39.72
N THR A 480 -28.73 16.49 -40.36
CA THR A 480 -28.95 16.21 -41.79
C THR A 480 -30.34 15.65 -42.06
N VAL A 481 -30.85 14.74 -41.24
CA VAL A 481 -32.22 14.21 -41.35
C VAL A 481 -33.27 15.31 -41.12
N SER A 482 -33.05 16.16 -40.12
CA SER A 482 -33.95 17.30 -39.84
C SER A 482 -34.00 18.29 -41.00
N CYS A 483 -32.84 18.69 -41.53
CA CYS A 483 -32.76 19.60 -42.68
C CYS A 483 -33.40 19.01 -43.95
N LEU A 484 -33.19 17.72 -44.24
CA LEU A 484 -33.84 17.02 -45.36
C LEU A 484 -35.37 17.00 -45.19
N GLY A 485 -35.86 16.75 -43.98
CA GLY A 485 -37.28 16.82 -43.64
C GLY A 485 -37.87 18.22 -43.89
N CYS A 486 -37.18 19.27 -43.45
CA CYS A 486 -37.61 20.64 -43.69
C CYS A 486 -37.63 21.01 -45.17
N VAL A 487 -36.62 20.61 -45.95
CA VAL A 487 -36.58 20.85 -47.40
C VAL A 487 -37.73 20.14 -48.12
N LEU A 488 -38.06 18.91 -47.73
CA LEU A 488 -39.20 18.17 -48.29
C LEU A 488 -40.54 18.81 -47.90
N LEU A 489 -40.69 19.29 -46.67
CA LEU A 489 -41.90 20.01 -46.23
C LEU A 489 -42.08 21.34 -46.96
N VAL A 490 -41.01 22.12 -47.12
CA VAL A 490 -41.06 23.37 -47.90
C VAL A 490 -41.36 23.06 -49.36
N GLY A 491 -40.69 22.07 -49.96
CA GLY A 491 -40.89 21.67 -51.34
C GLY A 491 -42.32 21.21 -51.62
N THR A 492 -42.88 20.36 -50.74
CA THR A 492 -44.28 19.91 -50.84
C THR A 492 -45.27 21.05 -50.63
N PHE A 493 -45.03 21.96 -49.69
CA PHE A 493 -45.87 23.14 -49.48
C PHE A 493 -45.84 24.08 -50.69
N THR A 494 -44.65 24.38 -51.24
CA THR A 494 -44.51 25.21 -52.44
C THR A 494 -45.12 24.55 -53.66
N GLY A 495 -44.92 23.23 -53.84
CA GLY A 495 -45.53 22.47 -54.92
C GLY A 495 -47.06 22.47 -54.82
N HIS A 496 -47.61 22.25 -53.63
CA HIS A 496 -49.04 22.32 -53.39
C HIS A 496 -49.61 23.74 -53.62
N ARG A 497 -48.88 24.79 -53.21
CA ARG A 497 -49.24 26.19 -53.49
C ARG A 497 -49.26 26.47 -54.99
N LEU A 498 -48.23 26.05 -55.73
CA LEU A 498 -48.15 26.25 -57.18
C LEU A 498 -49.23 25.48 -57.93
N LEU A 499 -49.47 24.21 -57.56
CA LEU A 499 -50.56 23.40 -58.13
C LEU A 499 -51.93 24.00 -57.81
N ARG A 500 -52.14 24.54 -56.61
CA ARG A 500 -53.38 25.22 -56.23
C ARG A 500 -53.59 26.50 -57.04
N ILE A 501 -52.54 27.31 -57.25
CA ILE A 501 -52.60 28.51 -58.09
C ILE A 501 -52.89 28.14 -59.55
N HIS A 502 -52.19 27.14 -60.09
CA HIS A 502 -52.44 26.65 -61.45
C HIS A 502 -53.86 26.10 -61.62
N ARG A 503 -54.36 25.35 -60.63
CA ARG A 503 -55.73 24.81 -60.63
C ARG A 503 -56.77 25.93 -60.57
N ILE A 504 -56.54 26.96 -59.75
CA ILE A 504 -57.42 28.14 -59.71
C ILE A 504 -57.45 28.82 -61.08
N GLN A 505 -56.31 28.99 -61.76
CA GLN A 505 -56.26 29.60 -63.09
C GLN A 505 -56.98 28.78 -64.18
N TYR A 506 -57.03 27.45 -64.08
CA TYR A 506 -57.71 26.60 -65.06
C TYR A 506 -59.20 26.35 -64.76
N GLU A 507 -59.64 26.41 -63.49
CA GLU A 507 -61.04 26.18 -63.11
C GLU A 507 -61.89 27.48 -63.02
N THR A 508 -61.30 28.67 -63.02
CA THR A 508 -62.06 29.96 -63.01
C THR A 508 -62.20 30.58 -64.39
N GLY A 509 -62.99 29.96 -65.27
CA GLY A 509 -63.43 30.54 -66.55
C GLY A 509 -64.53 31.62 -66.45
N TRP A 510 -64.71 32.26 -65.28
CA TRP A 510 -65.83 33.17 -65.01
C TRP A 510 -65.44 34.40 -64.17
N VAL A 511 -64.17 34.83 -64.23
CA VAL A 511 -63.76 36.13 -63.67
C VAL A 511 -64.24 37.23 -64.62
N LEU A 512 -65.32 37.92 -64.22
CA LEU A 512 -65.92 39.05 -64.93
C LEU A 512 -64.98 40.26 -64.97
N GLU A 513 -64.71 40.74 -66.18
CA GLU A 513 -63.98 41.98 -66.45
C GLU A 513 -64.82 43.19 -65.96
N HIS A 514 -64.18 44.18 -65.33
CA HIS A 514 -64.82 45.34 -64.69
C HIS A 514 -65.73 46.19 -65.60
N GLN A 515 -65.72 45.94 -66.91
CA GLN A 515 -66.43 46.71 -67.92
C GLN A 515 -67.93 46.35 -68.03
N HIS A 516 -68.40 45.31 -67.32
CA HIS A 516 -69.78 44.80 -67.43
C HIS A 516 -70.67 45.01 -66.19
N LEU A 517 -70.20 45.66 -65.13
CA LEU A 517 -71.00 45.90 -63.92
C LEU A 517 -71.82 47.20 -64.02
N ARG A 518 -73.09 47.11 -64.43
CA ARG A 518 -74.08 48.18 -64.25
C ARG A 518 -74.84 48.00 -62.94
N ILE A 519 -74.55 48.84 -61.95
CA ILE A 519 -75.29 48.92 -60.69
C ILE A 519 -76.42 49.96 -60.85
N ARG A 520 -77.68 49.56 -60.63
CA ARG A 520 -78.83 50.48 -60.55
C ARG A 520 -78.97 51.00 -59.11
N PRO A 521 -79.21 52.31 -58.90
CA PRO A 521 -79.42 52.86 -57.57
C PRO A 521 -80.88 52.68 -57.13
N ILE A 522 -81.08 52.24 -55.89
CA ILE A 522 -82.36 52.35 -55.19
C ILE A 522 -82.20 53.45 -54.14
N LEU A 523 -82.97 54.52 -54.33
CA LEU A 523 -83.18 55.60 -53.38
C LEU A 523 -84.05 55.10 -52.23
N LEU A 524 -83.58 55.25 -51.00
CA LEU A 524 -84.44 55.34 -49.83
C LEU A 524 -83.91 56.43 -48.89
N THR A 525 -84.86 57.26 -48.50
CA THR A 525 -84.77 58.58 -47.89
C THR A 525 -84.45 58.54 -46.39
N SER A 526 -83.52 59.42 -46.00
CA SER A 526 -83.42 60.20 -44.75
C SER A 526 -83.89 59.59 -43.42
N ALA A 527 -82.95 59.44 -42.49
CA ALA A 527 -82.94 60.25 -41.25
C ALA A 527 -81.50 60.29 -40.68
N CYS A 528 -80.94 61.49 -40.63
CA CYS A 528 -79.69 61.81 -39.95
C CYS A 528 -79.88 61.77 -38.43
N HIS A 529 -78.87 61.30 -37.69
CA HIS A 529 -78.34 62.09 -36.59
C HIS A 529 -76.83 61.90 -36.41
N LEU A 530 -76.18 63.05 -36.21
CA LEU A 530 -74.75 63.35 -36.16
C LEU A 530 -74.02 62.80 -34.93
N SER A 531 -72.72 62.51 -35.11
CA SER A 531 -71.59 63.06 -34.33
C SER A 531 -70.27 62.47 -34.87
N SER A 532 -69.48 63.17 -35.70
CA SER A 532 -68.19 63.84 -35.35
C SER A 532 -67.30 63.05 -34.38
N ALA A 533 -66.00 62.77 -34.58
CA ALA A 533 -64.98 63.50 -35.35
C ALA A 533 -63.70 62.66 -35.65
N SER A 534 -62.96 63.13 -36.66
CA SER A 534 -61.50 63.12 -36.93
C SER A 534 -60.56 62.17 -36.15
N ALA A 535 -59.84 61.27 -36.83
CA ALA A 535 -58.48 61.48 -37.38
C ALA A 535 -57.37 61.69 -36.32
N ASN A 536 -56.45 60.73 -36.16
CA ASN A 536 -55.13 60.80 -36.80
C ASN A 536 -54.24 59.59 -36.49
N ILE A 537 -53.33 59.38 -37.44
CA ILE A 537 -52.28 58.37 -37.55
C ILE A 537 -51.05 58.79 -36.73
N HIS A 538 -50.43 57.82 -36.06
CA HIS A 538 -48.99 57.59 -35.78
C HIS A 538 -48.97 56.60 -34.60
N GLY A 539 -48.36 55.41 -34.61
CA GLY A 539 -47.12 54.98 -35.25
C GLY A 539 -46.02 54.89 -34.19
N GLU A 540 -45.86 53.73 -33.54
CA GLU A 540 -44.56 53.05 -33.27
C GLU A 540 -44.63 51.96 -32.17
N ALA A 541 -43.93 50.87 -32.50
CA ALA A 541 -43.28 49.80 -31.72
C ALA A 541 -43.57 49.59 -30.21
N SER A 542 -43.79 48.32 -29.84
CA SER A 542 -43.59 47.82 -28.47
C SER A 542 -42.66 46.60 -28.44
N VAL A 543 -41.62 46.75 -27.64
CA VAL A 543 -40.61 45.79 -27.18
C VAL A 543 -41.15 44.92 -26.02
N CYS A 544 -40.67 43.68 -25.97
CA CYS A 544 -40.53 42.71 -24.87
C CYS A 544 -41.35 42.84 -23.56
N ASP A 545 -42.23 41.85 -23.36
CA ASP A 545 -42.62 41.23 -22.08
C ASP A 545 -41.59 40.12 -21.71
N THR A 546 -41.36 39.64 -20.48
CA THR A 546 -41.77 39.92 -19.09
C THR A 546 -40.92 39.02 -18.18
N HIS A 547 -40.57 39.50 -17.00
CA HIS A 547 -40.17 38.69 -15.83
C HIS A 547 -41.40 38.04 -15.16
N ALA A 548 -41.23 36.86 -14.54
CA ALA A 548 -41.78 36.42 -13.23
C ALA A 548 -41.57 34.89 -13.10
N GLU A 549 -40.74 34.41 -12.17
CA GLU A 549 -41.10 34.02 -10.78
C GLU A 549 -42.20 32.94 -10.67
N ALA A 550 -41.76 31.72 -10.36
CA ALA A 550 -42.25 30.86 -9.27
C ALA A 550 -41.22 29.76 -8.99
#